data_AF-K0KB22-F1
#
_entry.id   AF-K0KB22-F1
#
_cell.length_a   1.000
_cell.length_b   1.000
_cell.length_c   1.000
_cell.angle_alpha   90.00
_cell.angle_beta   90.00
_cell.angle_gamma   90.00
#
_symmetry.space_group_name_H-M   'P 1'
#
loop_
_entity.id
_entity.type
_entity.pdbx_description
1 polymer ?
#
loop_
_entity_poly.entity_id
_entity_poly.type
_entity_poly.pdbx_seq_one_letter_code
_entity_poly.pdbx_strand_id
1 'polypeptide(L)' 'MADGEPRKFVSGDEIPGDRGKRYYRWTDPDTGEVGGHECLHPGGRFGERRGKQVRWTDVGSCPHAPQRTPGAE' A
#
# COMPACT_ATOMS: atom_id res chain seq x y z
N MET A 1 5.98 13.04 -19.63
CA MET A 1 5.93 12.83 -18.17
C MET A 1 4.74 11.93 -17.95
N ALA A 2 4.94 10.67 -17.55
CA ALA A 2 3.81 9.76 -17.32
C ALA A 2 3.07 10.29 -16.09
N ASP A 3 1.94 10.94 -16.35
CA ASP A 3 0.93 11.31 -15.37
C ASP A 3 0.46 9.99 -14.74
N GLY A 4 1.16 9.59 -13.68
CA GLY A 4 1.07 8.26 -13.11
C GLY A 4 -0.22 8.16 -12.32
N GLU A 5 -1.33 7.91 -13.02
CA GLU A 5 -2.60 7.60 -12.39
C GLU A 5 -2.33 6.56 -11.28
N PRO A 6 -2.77 6.80 -10.04
CA PRO A 6 -2.42 5.94 -8.92
C PRO A 6 -2.88 4.53 -9.25
N ARG A 7 -1.92 3.62 -9.39
CA ARG A 7 -2.20 2.23 -9.78
C ARG A 7 -3.22 1.65 -8.79
N LYS A 8 -4.36 1.23 -9.33
CA LYS A 8 -5.46 0.61 -8.57
C LYS A 8 -5.30 -0.89 -8.70
N PHE A 9 -5.18 -1.55 -7.55
CA PHE A 9 -5.08 -2.99 -7.40
C PHE A 9 -6.35 -3.51 -6.70
N VAL A 10 -6.55 -4.82 -6.70
CA VAL A 10 -7.68 -5.46 -6.03
C VAL A 10 -7.19 -6.53 -5.07
N SER A 11 -8.01 -6.93 -4.11
CA SER A 11 -7.72 -8.07 -3.24
C SER A 11 -7.37 -9.31 -4.07
N GLY A 12 -6.27 -9.98 -3.70
CA GLY A 12 -5.70 -11.13 -4.42
C GLY A 12 -4.59 -10.77 -5.42
N ASP A 13 -4.49 -9.50 -5.82
CA ASP A 13 -3.44 -9.04 -6.74
C ASP A 13 -2.06 -9.02 -6.06
N GLU A 14 -0.99 -9.16 -6.84
CA GLU A 14 0.38 -9.17 -6.32
C GLU A 14 0.87 -7.76 -6.01
N ILE A 15 1.50 -7.59 -4.85
CA ILE A 15 2.03 -6.29 -4.44
C ILE A 15 3.33 -6.03 -5.21
N PRO A 16 3.37 -4.97 -6.05
CA PRO A 16 4.50 -4.73 -6.96
C PRO A 16 5.81 -4.49 -6.21
N GLY A 17 6.87 -5.14 -6.72
CA GLY A 17 8.20 -5.20 -6.13
C GLY A 17 9.14 -4.02 -6.35
N ASP A 18 8.78 -3.08 -7.21
CA ASP A 18 9.73 -2.12 -7.80
C ASP A 18 10.58 -1.27 -6.82
N ARG A 19 10.08 -0.94 -5.61
CA ARG A 19 10.70 0.10 -4.76
C ARG A 19 10.65 -0.16 -3.25
N GLY A 20 10.57 -1.41 -2.81
CA GLY A 20 10.49 -1.75 -1.38
C GLY A 20 9.08 -1.59 -0.79
N LYS A 21 8.97 -1.41 0.53
CA LYS A 21 7.65 -1.28 1.20
C LYS A 21 6.94 0.00 0.80
N ARG A 22 5.65 -0.10 0.48
CA ARG A 22 4.83 1.05 0.05
C ARG A 22 3.55 1.15 0.86
N TYR A 23 3.05 2.36 1.01
CA TYR A 23 1.74 2.58 1.59
C TYR A 23 0.66 2.35 0.54
N TYR A 24 -0.32 1.54 0.91
CA TYR A 24 -1.53 1.34 0.15
C TYR A 24 -2.74 1.75 0.98
N ARG A 25 -3.72 2.33 0.31
CA ARG A 25 -5.02 2.67 0.90
C ARG A 25 -6.07 1.76 0.31
N TRP A 26 -6.88 1.13 1.14
CA TRP A 26 -8.01 0.35 0.66
C TRP A 26 -9.26 1.21 0.51
N THR A 27 -10.10 0.86 -0.46
CA THR A 27 -11.41 1.47 -0.73
C THR A 27 -12.43 0.37 -0.95
N ASP A 28 -13.56 0.43 -0.24
CA ASP A 28 -14.71 -0.42 -0.49
C ASP A 28 -15.39 0.01 -1.80
N PRO A 29 -15.48 -0.88 -2.82
CA PRO A 29 -16.02 -0.50 -4.11
C PRO A 29 -17.55 -0.32 -4.12
N ASP A 30 -18.27 -0.87 -3.13
CA ASP A 30 -19.73 -0.79 -3.07
C ASP A 30 -20.20 0.46 -2.32
N THR A 31 -19.54 0.80 -1.20
CA THR A 31 -19.90 1.96 -0.38
C THR A 31 -19.06 3.19 -0.67
N GLY A 32 -17.90 3.02 -1.31
CA GLY A 32 -16.89 4.07 -1.45
C GLY A 32 -16.16 4.37 -0.15
N GLU A 33 -16.34 3.57 0.91
CA GLU A 33 -15.64 3.76 2.19
C GLU A 33 -14.13 3.63 1.95
N VAL A 34 -13.39 4.66 2.33
CA VAL A 34 -11.93 4.66 2.19
C VAL A 34 -11.28 4.44 3.54
N GLY A 35 -10.46 3.41 3.62
CA GLY A 35 -9.73 3.02 4.81
C GLY A 35 -8.47 3.81 5.11
N GLY A 36 -7.75 3.31 6.13
CA GLY A 36 -6.43 3.78 6.51
C GLY A 36 -5.32 3.34 5.55
N HIS A 37 -4.12 3.90 5.76
CA HIS A 37 -2.91 3.56 5.02
C HIS A 37 -2.19 2.36 5.64
N GLU A 38 -1.86 1.37 4.83
CA GLU A 38 -1.15 0.16 5.26
C GLU A 38 0.17 0.02 4.51
N CYS A 39 1.24 -0.22 5.27
CA CYS A 39 2.58 -0.42 4.73
C CYS A 39 2.72 -1.88 4.32
N LEU A 40 2.58 -2.16 3.03
CA LEU A 40 2.63 -3.52 2.50
C LEU A 40 4.00 -3.84 1.93
N HIS A 41 4.40 -5.09 2.11
CA HIS A 41 5.64 -5.62 1.61
C HIS A 41 5.50 -6.11 0.16
N PRO A 42 6.49 -5.84 -0.70
CA PRO A 42 6.52 -6.39 -2.04
C PRO A 42 6.61 -7.92 -2.03
N GLY A 43 6.03 -8.57 -3.05
CA GLY A 43 5.99 -10.03 -3.18
C GLY A 43 4.91 -10.72 -2.33
N GLY A 44 4.13 -9.94 -1.56
CA GLY A 44 2.89 -10.42 -0.97
C GLY A 44 1.69 -10.24 -1.91
N ARG A 45 0.49 -10.57 -1.42
CA ARG A 45 -0.77 -10.26 -2.11
C ARG A 45 -1.61 -9.30 -1.30
N PHE A 46 -2.40 -8.50 -2.01
CA PHE A 46 -3.38 -7.60 -1.39
C PHE A 46 -4.47 -8.39 -0.66
N GLY A 47 -4.67 -8.09 0.61
CA GLY A 47 -5.68 -8.77 1.44
C GLY A 47 -7.10 -8.27 1.19
N GLU A 48 -8.06 -9.05 1.69
CA GLU A 48 -9.45 -8.61 1.85
C GLU A 48 -9.61 -7.79 3.14
N ARG A 49 -10.63 -6.93 3.20
CA ARG A 49 -10.97 -6.16 4.41
C ARG A 49 -12.35 -6.57 4.89
N ARG A 50 -12.46 -6.91 6.17
CA ARG A 50 -13.70 -7.42 6.78
C ARG A 50 -14.33 -8.60 6.00
N GLY A 51 -13.49 -9.45 5.39
CA GLY A 51 -13.94 -10.59 4.57
C GLY A 51 -14.49 -10.21 3.20
N LYS A 52 -14.16 -9.03 2.68
CA LYS A 52 -14.64 -8.53 1.39
C LYS A 52 -13.49 -8.02 0.52
N GLN A 53 -13.65 -8.16 -0.79
CA GLN A 53 -12.76 -7.58 -1.79
C GLN A 53 -12.79 -6.05 -1.75
N VAL A 54 -11.62 -5.45 -1.71
CA VAL A 54 -11.44 -4.00 -1.74
C VAL A 54 -10.46 -3.61 -2.83
N ARG A 55 -10.49 -2.33 -3.22
CA ARG A 55 -9.50 -1.74 -4.11
C ARG A 55 -8.35 -1.17 -3.30
N TRP A 56 -7.13 -1.51 -3.67
CA TRP A 56 -5.92 -0.97 -3.06
C TRP A 56 -5.31 0.07 -3.98
N THR A 57 -4.95 1.22 -3.42
CA THR A 57 -4.37 2.33 -4.16
C THR A 57 -2.99 2.62 -3.59
N ASP A 58 -1.95 2.60 -4.42
CA ASP A 58 -0.61 3.06 -4.00
C ASP A 58 -0.67 4.55 -3.68
N VAL A 59 -0.38 4.90 -2.42
CA VAL A 59 -0.38 6.30 -1.96
C VAL A 59 1.04 6.84 -1.76
N GLY A 60 2.07 6.00 -1.91
CA GLY A 60 3.46 6.44 -1.86
C GLY A 60 4.38 5.52 -1.07
N SER A 61 5.60 6.00 -0.84
CA SER A 61 6.61 5.26 -0.09
C SER A 61 6.28 5.27 1.40
N CYS A 62 6.37 4.10 2.03
CA CYS A 62 6.33 3.99 3.48
C CYS A 62 7.65 4.55 4.03
N PRO A 63 7.64 5.57 4.92
CA PRO A 63 8.87 6.05 5.53
C PRO A 63 9.49 4.85 6.23
N HIS A 64 10.71 4.50 5.83
CA HIS A 64 11.54 3.69 6.70
C HIS A 64 11.53 4.40 8.04
N ALA A 65 11.16 3.68 9.11
CA ALA A 65 11.43 4.13 10.46
C ALA A 65 12.85 4.71 10.44
N PRO A 66 13.10 5.91 11.01
CA PRO A 66 14.43 6.48 11.00
C PRO A 66 15.36 5.40 11.52
N GLN A 67 16.25 4.93 10.66
CA GLN A 67 17.39 4.15 11.06
C GLN A 67 18.01 4.97 12.19
N ARG A 68 17.84 4.51 13.44
CA ARG A 68 18.54 5.12 14.57
C ARG A 68 20.00 5.04 14.17
N THR A 69 20.59 6.17 13.81
CA THR A 69 22.03 6.28 13.67
C THR A 69 22.62 5.81 14.99
N PRO A 70 23.38 4.70 15.07
CA PRO A 70 24.16 4.42 16.26
C PRO A 70 25.27 5.46 16.28
N GLY A 71 25.05 6.58 16.98
CA GLY A 71 25.94 7.74 16.92
C GLY A 71 25.42 8.95 17.70
N ALA A 72 24.96 8.71 18.92
CA ALA A 72 24.83 9.66 20.01
C ALA A 72 24.77 8.75 21.25
N GLU A 73 25.80 8.57 22.05
CA GLU A 73 26.95 9.39 22.43
C GLU A 73 28.15 8.48 22.73
#